data_AF-W5LW13-F1
#
_entry.id   AF-W5LW13-F1
#
_cell.length_a   1.000
_cell.length_b   1.000
_cell.length_c   1.000
_cell.angle_alpha   90.00
_cell.angle_beta   90.00
_cell.angle_gamma   90.00
#
_symmetry.space_group_name_H-M   'P 1'
#
loop_
_entity.id
_entity.type
_entity.pdbx_description
1 polymer ?
#
loop_
_entity_poly.entity_id
_entity_poly.type
_entity_poly.pdbx_seq_one_letter_code
_entity_poly.pdbx_strand_id
1 'polypeptide(L)'
;MSLLCSGLGLQTLHGCTNQKDTVCWVLSGYYCIDQADGGCKAARPHTVCTPGQWVKQPGSDSTDTECDDCPQNSYSDGLFTSCKPHTE
;
A
#
# COMPACT_ATOMS: atom_id res chain seq x y z
N MET A 1 28.26 -2.44 -1.33
CA MET A 1 27.27 -2.05 -2.35
C MET A 1 26.07 -1.49 -1.58
N SER A 2 25.94 -0.17 -1.47
CA SER A 2 24.81 0.42 -0.73
C SER A 2 23.53 0.19 -1.53
N LEU A 3 22.58 -0.56 -0.98
CA LEU A 3 21.21 -0.58 -1.51
C LEU A 3 20.66 0.84 -1.41
N LEU A 4 20.37 1.45 -2.56
CA LEU A 4 19.60 2.68 -2.61
C LEU A 4 18.13 2.28 -2.42
N CYS A 5 17.51 2.76 -1.34
CA CYS A 5 16.06 2.60 -1.12
C CYS A 5 15.24 3.39 -2.17
N SER A 6 15.89 4.21 -2.99
CA SER A 6 15.23 5.10 -3.95
C SER A 6 14.78 4.34 -5.19
N GLY A 7 13.47 4.31 -5.46
CA GLY A 7 12.91 3.88 -6.75
C GLY A 7 12.02 2.63 -6.74
N LEU A 8 11.71 2.05 -5.58
CA LEU A 8 10.89 0.81 -5.46
C LEU A 8 9.73 0.95 -4.47
N GLY A 9 9.17 2.15 -4.32
CA GLY A 9 8.15 2.42 -3.30
C GLY A 9 8.71 2.40 -1.88
N LEU A 10 10.00 2.71 -1.73
CA LEU A 10 10.72 2.68 -0.46
C LEU A 10 11.36 4.04 -0.14
N GLN A 11 11.61 4.25 1.14
CA GLN A 11 12.33 5.38 1.71
C GLN A 11 13.37 4.90 2.72
N THR A 12 14.45 5.66 2.89
CA THR A 12 15.46 5.33 3.90
C THR A 12 14.91 5.60 5.30
N LEU A 13 14.84 4.56 6.13
CA LEU A 13 14.48 4.68 7.55
C LEU A 13 15.73 4.91 8.39
N HIS A 14 16.76 4.09 8.17
CA HIS A 14 18.06 4.25 8.81
C HIS A 14 19.16 4.23 7.74
N GLY A 15 20.03 5.23 7.76
CA GLY A 15 21.20 5.28 6.88
C GLY A 15 22.23 4.21 7.26
N CYS A 16 23.13 3.89 6.33
CA CYS A 16 24.23 2.97 6.59
C CYS A 16 25.18 3.53 7.67
N THR A 17 25.77 2.61 8.44
CA THR A 17 26.84 2.89 9.41
C THR A 17 28.02 1.96 9.14
N ASN A 18 29.15 2.13 9.84
CA ASN A 18 30.31 1.23 9.70
C ASN A 18 30.04 -0.23 10.09
N GLN A 19 28.89 -0.52 10.72
CA GLN A 19 28.54 -1.86 11.22
C GLN A 19 27.21 -2.38 10.68
N LYS A 20 26.37 -1.53 10.10
CA LYS A 20 25.01 -1.88 9.66
C LYS A 20 24.72 -1.27 8.30
N ASP A 21 24.08 -2.06 7.45
CA ASP A 21 23.57 -1.60 6.17
C ASP A 21 22.40 -0.62 6.33
N THR A 22 22.06 0.06 5.24
CA THR A 22 20.87 0.91 5.15
C THR A 22 19.62 0.06 5.38
N VAL A 23 18.70 0.56 6.21
CA VAL A 23 17.36 -0.02 6.38
C VAL A 23 16.36 0.81 5.59
N CYS A 24 15.68 0.15 4.65
CA CYS A 24 14.64 0.74 3.83
C CYS A 24 13.26 0.43 4.42
N TRP A 25 12.34 1.38 4.32
CA TRP A 25 10.95 1.25 4.74
C TRP A 25 10.00 1.60 3.61
N VAL A 26 8.77 1.13 3.71
CA VAL A 26 7.74 1.32 2.69
C VAL A 26 7.25 2.78 2.69
N LEU A 27 7.07 3.35 1.49
CA LEU A 27 6.46 4.66 1.31
C LEU A 27 4.93 4.58 1.52
N SER A 28 4.31 5.69 1.96
CA SER A 28 2.85 5.75 2.05
C SER A 28 2.18 5.46 0.71
N GLY A 29 1.11 4.65 0.73
CA GLY A 29 0.43 4.17 -0.47
C GLY A 29 1.10 2.97 -1.13
N TYR A 30 2.06 2.31 -0.45
CA TYR A 30 2.70 1.08 -0.88
C TYR A 30 2.63 0.03 0.23
N TYR A 31 2.83 -1.23 -0.12
CA TYR A 31 2.99 -2.35 0.80
C TYR A 31 4.22 -3.19 0.42
N CYS A 32 4.86 -3.79 1.43
CA CYS A 32 6.07 -4.58 1.24
C CYS A 32 5.76 -5.92 0.57
N ILE A 33 6.54 -6.27 -0.46
CA ILE A 33 6.45 -7.57 -1.15
C ILE A 33 7.73 -8.42 -1.01
N ASP A 34 8.82 -7.82 -0.53
CA ASP A 34 10.07 -8.51 -0.23
C ASP A 34 10.62 -8.00 1.11
N GLN A 35 10.42 -8.81 2.16
CA GLN A 35 10.80 -8.43 3.53
C GLN A 35 12.33 -8.44 3.70
N ALA A 36 12.83 -7.46 4.44
CA ALA A 36 14.21 -7.38 4.90
C ALA A 36 14.27 -7.47 6.43
N ASP A 37 15.45 -7.74 6.98
CA ASP A 37 15.64 -7.64 8.43
C ASP A 37 15.40 -6.19 8.89
N GLY A 38 14.30 -5.99 9.62
CA GLY A 38 13.87 -4.68 10.09
C GLY A 38 13.38 -3.71 9.00
N GLY A 39 13.10 -4.17 7.78
CA GLY A 39 12.70 -3.30 6.68
C GLY A 39 12.10 -4.01 5.46
N CYS A 40 12.16 -3.35 4.31
CA CYS A 40 11.61 -3.85 3.05
C CYS A 40 12.57 -3.63 1.88
N LYS A 41 12.77 -4.64 1.02
CA LYS A 41 13.66 -4.57 -0.16
C LYS A 41 12.93 -4.17 -1.43
N ALA A 42 11.63 -4.44 -1.52
CA ALA A 42 10.78 -4.02 -2.62
C ALA A 42 9.33 -3.84 -2.15
N ALA A 43 8.68 -2.77 -2.62
CA ALA A 43 7.28 -2.50 -2.34
C ALA A 43 6.49 -2.33 -3.63
N ARG A 44 5.17 -2.52 -3.53
CA ARG A 44 4.22 -2.25 -4.61
C ARG A 44 3.20 -1.22 -4.17
N PRO A 45 2.69 -0.37 -5.08
CA PRO A 45 1.64 0.57 -4.74
C PRO A 45 0.39 -0.20 -4.31
N HIS A 46 -0.39 0.40 -3.40
CA HIS A 46 -1.69 -0.11 -3.01
C HIS A 46 -2.64 -0.13 -4.21
N THR A 47 -3.45 -1.17 -4.29
CA THR A 47 -4.53 -1.29 -5.28
C THR A 47 -5.54 -0.16 -5.05
N VAL A 48 -5.91 0.50 -6.15
CA VAL A 48 -7.00 1.48 -6.18
C VAL A 48 -8.26 0.75 -6.62
N CYS A 49 -9.30 0.77 -5.79
CA CYS A 49 -10.57 0.16 -6.15
C CYS A 49 -11.22 0.92 -7.31
N THR A 50 -11.88 0.19 -8.21
CA THR A 50 -12.56 0.81 -9.35
C THR A 50 -13.92 1.37 -8.95
N PRO A 51 -14.51 2.30 -9.72
CA PRO A 51 -15.91 2.67 -9.54
C PRO A 51 -16.83 1.43 -9.53
N GLY A 52 -17.78 1.40 -8.60
CA GLY A 52 -18.60 0.22 -8.30
C GLY A 52 -18.02 -0.70 -7.24
N GLN A 53 -16.76 -0.50 -6.83
CA GLN A 53 -16.14 -1.19 -5.70
C GLN A 53 -15.91 -0.24 -4.52
N TRP A 54 -15.95 -0.78 -3.31
CA TRP A 54 -15.60 -0.07 -2.09
C TRP A 54 -14.36 -0.69 -1.44
N VAL A 55 -13.66 0.10 -0.63
CA VAL A 55 -12.49 -0.33 0.12
C VAL A 55 -12.95 -1.17 1.30
N LYS A 56 -12.87 -2.49 1.15
CA LYS A 56 -13.22 -3.45 2.20
C LYS A 56 -12.21 -3.45 3.32
N GLN A 57 -10.93 -3.47 2.96
CA GLN A 57 -9.83 -3.32 3.91
C GLN A 57 -8.82 -2.33 3.34
N PRO A 58 -8.45 -1.28 4.08
CA PRO A 58 -7.40 -0.37 3.65
C PRO A 58 -6.05 -1.10 3.64
N GLY A 59 -5.21 -0.79 2.64
CA GLY A 59 -3.84 -1.26 2.61
C GLY A 59 -3.01 -0.77 3.80
N SER A 60 -1.99 -1.53 4.16
CA SER A 60 -1.00 -1.22 5.19
C SER A 60 0.42 -1.27 4.62
N ASP A 61 1.44 -1.10 5.45
CA ASP A 61 2.83 -1.28 5.04
C ASP A 61 3.17 -2.73 4.65
N SER A 62 2.30 -3.69 4.96
CA SER A 62 2.51 -5.13 4.79
C SER A 62 1.41 -5.82 3.98
N THR A 63 0.28 -5.16 3.77
CA THR A 63 -0.87 -5.70 3.03
C THR A 63 -1.37 -4.73 1.99
N ASP A 64 -1.84 -5.26 0.87
CA ASP A 64 -2.50 -4.46 -0.15
C ASP A 64 -3.92 -4.04 0.30
N THR A 65 -4.50 -3.07 -0.40
CA THR A 65 -5.92 -2.72 -0.29
C THR A 65 -6.78 -3.88 -0.81
N GLU A 66 -7.79 -4.27 -0.03
CA GLU A 66 -8.83 -5.19 -0.48
C GLU A 66 -10.05 -4.42 -0.97
N CYS A 67 -10.47 -4.70 -2.19
CA CYS A 67 -11.66 -4.13 -2.81
C CYS A 67 -12.79 -5.17 -2.86
N ASP A 68 -14.02 -4.71 -2.73
CA ASP A 68 -15.22 -5.57 -2.85
C ASP A 68 -16.30 -4.84 -3.64
N ASP A 69 -17.17 -5.59 -4.31
CA ASP A 69 -18.19 -5.02 -5.18
C ASP A 69 -19.34 -4.43 -4.35
N CYS A 70 -19.88 -3.32 -4.82
CA CYS A 70 -21.09 -2.76 -4.24
C CYS A 70 -22.32 -3.62 -4.57
N PRO A 71 -23.22 -3.87 -3.59
CA PRO A 71 -24.47 -4.55 -3.86
C PRO A 71 -25.36 -3.69 -4.77
N GLN A 72 -26.36 -4.34 -5.38
CA GLN A 72 -27.35 -3.67 -6.23
C GLN A 72 -27.98 -2.47 -5.50
N ASN A 73 -28.26 -1.40 -6.25
CA ASN A 73 -28.81 -0.13 -5.74
C ASN A 73 -27.88 0.64 -4.79
N SER A 74 -26.57 0.37 -4.85
CA SER A 74 -25.54 1.18 -4.18
C SER A 74 -24.34 1.45 -5.11
N TYR A 75 -23.56 2.47 -4.78
CA TYR A 75 -22.39 2.87 -5.55
C TYR A 75 -21.21 3.28 -4.66
N SER A 76 -20.03 3.27 -5.26
CA SER A 76 -18.79 3.81 -4.73
C SER A 76 -17.95 4.33 -5.89
N ASP A 77 -17.18 5.38 -5.65
CA ASP A 77 -16.20 5.93 -6.60
C ASP A 77 -14.84 5.19 -6.56
N GLY A 78 -14.74 4.13 -5.77
CA GLY A 78 -13.50 3.39 -5.52
C GLY A 78 -12.69 3.91 -4.34
N LEU A 79 -13.10 5.02 -3.72
CA LEU A 79 -12.42 5.63 -2.57
C LEU A 79 -13.20 5.45 -1.27
N PHE A 80 -14.50 5.13 -1.34
CA PHE A 80 -15.32 4.96 -0.16
C PHE A 80 -15.00 3.65 0.57
N THR A 81 -15.04 3.71 1.90
CA THR A 81 -14.94 2.53 2.80
C THR A 81 -16.28 1.84 3.02
N SER A 82 -17.33 2.30 2.33
CA SER A 82 -18.64 1.66 2.26
C SER A 82 -19.41 2.17 1.03
N CYS A 83 -20.31 1.34 0.50
CA CYS A 83 -21.17 1.75 -0.60
C CYS A 83 -22.26 2.71 -0.10
N LYS A 84 -22.55 3.72 -0.92
CA LYS A 84 -23.64 4.67 -0.68
C LYS A 84 -24.88 4.22 -1.45
N PRO A 85 -26.10 4.38 -0.90
CA PRO A 85 -27.32 4.09 -1.64
C PRO A 85 -27.45 5.03 -2.84
N HIS A 86 -27.99 4.53 -3.95
CA HIS A 86 -28.45 5.41 -5.02
C HIS A 86 -29.64 6.23 -4.53
N THR A 87 -29.61 7.54 -4.81
CA THR A 87 -30.82 8.37 -4.79
C THR A 87 -31.54 8.19 -6.12
N GLU A 88 -32.82 7.84 -6.03
CA GLU A 88 -33.80 7.89 -7.12
C GLU A 88 -34.03 9.33 -7.60
#